data_AF-A0A2T6VSH1-F1
#
_entry.id   AF-A0A2T6VSH1-F1
#
_cell.length_a   1.000
_cell.length_b   1.000
_cell.length_c   1.000
_cell.angle_alpha   90.00
_cell.angle_beta   90.00
_cell.angle_gamma   90.00
#
_symmetry.space_group_name_H-M   'P 1'
#
loop_
_entity.id
_entity.type
_entity.pdbx_description
1 polymer ?
#
loop_
_entity_poly.entity_id
_entity_poly.type
_entity_poly.pdbx_seq_one_letter_code
_entity_poly.pdbx_strand_id
1 'polypeptide(L)' 'MDFLEIVGQVPLKGGVEISGAKNSALPILAATLLSQQEVKIKSLPQVVDIKAMALLLQNLGASLEWL' A
#
# COMPACT_ATOMS: atom_id res chain seq x y z
N MET A 1 19.38 -11.36 -3.72
CA MET A 1 19.66 -9.98 -3.26
C MET A 1 19.59 -9.16 -4.51
N ASP A 2 18.62 -8.26 -4.56
CA ASP A 2 18.29 -7.58 -5.80
C ASP A 2 19.03 -6.24 -5.82
N PHE A 3 19.49 -5.84 -7.01
CA PHE A 3 20.10 -4.54 -7.21
C PHE A 3 19.46 -3.86 -8.40
N LEU A 4 19.50 -2.53 -8.40
CA LEU A 4 19.13 -1.70 -9.54
C LEU A 4 20.40 -1.06 -10.08
N GLU A 5 20.68 -1.28 -11.35
CA GLU A 5 21.70 -0.55 -12.09
C GLU A 5 21.03 0.63 -12.80
N ILE A 6 21.56 1.84 -12.60
CA ILE A 6 21.04 3.06 -13.22
C ILE A 6 22.03 3.51 -14.29
N VAL A 7 21.58 3.52 -15.54
CA VAL A 7 22.34 4.08 -16.67
C VAL A 7 21.84 5.50 -16.95
N GLY A 8 22.72 6.49 -16.78
CA GLY A 8 22.36 7.91 -16.82
C GLY A 8 22.35 8.56 -18.22
N GLN A 9 22.54 9.88 -18.23
CA GLN A 9 22.68 10.77 -19.40
C GLN A 9 21.42 11.08 -20.22
N VAL A 10 20.24 10.64 -19.76
CA VAL A 10 18.96 10.97 -20.42
C VAL A 10 18.10 11.84 -19.50
N PRO A 11 17.74 13.08 -19.90
CA PRO A 11 16.82 13.89 -19.11
C PRO A 11 15.43 13.25 -19.08
N LEU A 12 14.82 13.20 -17.89
CA LEU A 12 13.45 12.72 -17.73
C LEU A 12 12.46 13.70 -18.36
N LYS A 13 11.50 13.20 -19.13
CA LYS A 13 10.41 13.98 -19.73
C LYS A 13 9.11 13.19 -19.67
N GLY A 14 8.06 13.78 -19.09
CA GLY A 14 6.74 13.16 -18.97
C GLY A 14 6.09 13.47 -17.63
N GLY A 15 5.03 12.73 -17.31
CA GLY A 15 4.37 12.76 -16.01
C GLY A 15 4.15 11.33 -15.51
N VAL A 16 4.04 11.18 -14.19
CA VAL A 16 3.71 9.92 -13.54
C VAL A 16 2.57 10.16 -12.56
N GLU A 17 1.69 9.17 -12.42
CA GLU A 17 0.68 9.17 -11.38
C GLU A 17 1.30 8.69 -10.06
N ILE A 18 1.04 9.41 -8.98
CA ILE A 18 1.55 9.08 -7.66
C ILE A 18 0.49 8.26 -6.92
N SER A 19 0.89 7.12 -6.37
CA SER A 19 0.06 6.31 -5.51
C SER A 19 -0.26 7.02 -4.18
N GLY A 20 -1.24 6.53 -3.41
CA GLY A 20 -1.53 7.12 -2.10
C GLY A 20 -0.37 7.01 -1.11
N ALA A 21 -0.46 7.79 -0.03
CA ALA A 21 0.61 7.89 0.96
C ALA A 21 0.63 6.68 1.92
N LYS A 22 1.78 5.99 1.98
CA LYS A 22 2.00 4.85 2.89
C LYS A 22 1.66 5.20 4.35
N ASN A 23 2.15 6.34 4.82
CA ASN A 23 2.00 6.74 6.22
C ASN A 23 0.57 7.16 6.58
N SER A 24 -0.26 7.47 5.59
CA SER A 24 -1.71 7.64 5.79
C SER A 24 -2.43 6.30 5.72
N ALA A 25 -2.04 5.42 4.80
CA ALA A 25 -2.65 4.11 4.61
C ALA A 25 -2.51 3.18 5.82
N LEU A 26 -1.34 3.12 6.47
CA LEU A 26 -1.10 2.23 7.61
C LEU A 26 -2.06 2.47 8.81
N PRO A 27 -2.25 3.71 9.32
CA PRO A 27 -3.21 3.95 10.39
C PRO A 27 -4.66 3.77 9.93
N ILE A 28 -4.98 4.06 8.67
CA ILE A 28 -6.33 3.79 8.12
C ILE A 28 -6.63 2.30 8.12
N LEU A 29 -5.67 1.46 7.71
CA LEU A 29 -5.78 0.00 7.78
C LEU A 29 -5.96 -0.49 9.22
N ALA A 30 -5.24 0.07 10.19
CA ALA A 30 -5.46 -0.28 11.60
C ALA A 30 -6.86 0.14 12.08
N ALA A 31 -7.34 1.31 11.66
CA ALA A 31 -8.64 1.83 12.06
C ALA A 31 -9.82 0.99 11.55
N THR A 32 -9.64 0.16 10.51
CA THR A 32 -10.73 -0.73 10.04
C THR A 32 -11.16 -1.73 11.10
N LEU A 33 -10.28 -2.07 12.06
CA LEU A 33 -10.62 -2.93 13.20
C LEU A 33 -11.70 -2.33 14.11
N LEU A 34 -11.93 -1.02 14.05
CA LEU A 34 -12.96 -0.33 14.83
C LEU A 34 -14.34 -0.39 14.17
N SER A 35 -14.44 -0.86 12.93
CA SER A 35 -15.68 -0.96 12.17
C SER A 35 -16.24 -2.38 12.21
N GLN A 36 -17.57 -2.50 12.37
CA GLN A 36 -18.29 -3.76 12.17
C GLN A 36 -18.80 -3.93 10.73
N GLN A 37 -18.69 -2.88 9.90
CA GLN A 37 -19.08 -2.88 8.50
C GLN A 37 -17.86 -3.03 7.59
N GLU A 38 -18.10 -3.50 6.37
CA GLU A 38 -17.08 -3.55 5.31
C GLU A 38 -16.50 -2.15 5.04
N VAL A 39 -15.18 -2.05 5.02
CA VAL A 39 -14.46 -0.79 4.74
C VAL A 39 -13.73 -0.92 3.41
N LYS A 40 -14.11 -0.10 2.42
CA LYS A 40 -13.44 -0.03 1.12
C LYS A 40 -12.42 1.10 1.10
N ILE A 41 -11.15 0.76 0.95
CA ILE A 41 -10.03 1.71 0.88
C ILE A 41 -9.56 1.80 -0.57
N LYS A 42 -9.48 3.03 -1.10
CA LYS A 42 -8.95 3.30 -2.45
C LYS A 42 -7.56 3.92 -2.37
N SER A 43 -6.83 3.84 -3.48
CA SER A 43 -5.52 4.48 -3.64
C SER A 43 -4.43 3.99 -2.67
N LEU A 44 -4.48 2.73 -2.23
CA LEU A 44 -3.39 2.13 -1.46
C LEU A 44 -2.11 2.01 -2.31
N PRO A 45 -0.94 2.42 -1.80
CA PRO A 45 0.33 2.20 -2.51
C PRO A 45 0.72 0.73 -2.50
N GLN A 46 1.29 0.26 -3.62
CA GLN A 46 1.76 -1.12 -3.76
C GLN A 46 3.18 -1.28 -3.18
N VAL A 47 3.30 -1.14 -1.87
CA VAL A 47 4.58 -1.29 -1.14
C VAL A 47 4.51 -2.41 -0.12
N VAL A 48 5.67 -2.92 0.28
CA VAL A 48 5.79 -4.09 1.17
C VAL A 48 5.09 -3.86 2.51
N ASP A 49 5.19 -2.65 3.09
CA ASP A 49 4.52 -2.32 4.35
C ASP A 49 3.00 -2.52 4.30
N ILE A 50 2.35 -2.21 3.16
CA ILE A 50 0.90 -2.38 3.00
C ILE A 50 0.52 -3.87 2.97
N LYS A 51 1.31 -4.69 2.26
CA LYS A 51 1.10 -6.13 2.22
C LYS A 51 1.34 -6.77 3.59
N ALA A 52 2.37 -6.33 4.31
CA ALA A 52 2.66 -6.80 5.66
C ALA A 52 1.54 -6.43 6.64
N MET A 53 1.00 -5.21 6.57
CA MET A 53 -0.13 -4.79 7.38
C MET A 53 -1.41 -5.58 7.05
N ALA A 54 -1.68 -5.82 5.77
CA ALA A 54 -2.82 -6.65 5.35
C ALA A 54 -2.72 -8.08 5.91
N LEU A 55 -1.54 -8.70 5.83
CA LEU A 55 -1.29 -10.02 6.41
C LEU A 55 -1.43 -10.02 7.94
N LEU A 56 -0.95 -8.96 8.62
CA LEU A 56 -1.12 -8.81 10.06
C LEU A 56 -2.61 -8.76 10.44
N LEU A 57 -3.41 -7.97 9.72
CA LEU A 57 -4.86 -7.88 9.95
C LEU A 57 -5.55 -9.23 9.69
N GLN A 58 -5.16 -9.97 8.65
CA GLN A 58 -5.65 -11.33 8.40
C GLN A 58 -5.32 -12.29 9.53
N ASN A 59 -4.10 -12.23 10.08
CA ASN A 59 -3.68 -13.05 11.22
C ASN A 59 -4.46 -12.71 12.51
N LEU A 60 -4.98 -11.48 12.63
CA LEU A 60 -5.89 -11.07 13.71
C LEU A 60 -7.36 -11.47 13.46
N GLY A 61 -7.66 -12.14 12.34
CA GLY A 61 -8.99 -12.65 12.00
C GLY A 61 -9.79 -11.75 11.06
N ALA A 62 -9.22 -10.66 10.54
CA ALA A 62 -9.90 -9.84 9.55
C ALA A 62 -9.96 -10.57 8.18
N SER A 63 -11.11 -10.48 7.50
CA SER A 63 -11.21 -10.87 6.09
C SER A 63 -10.87 -9.68 5.20
N LEU A 64 -10.07 -9.91 4.15
CA LEU A 64 -9.62 -8.88 3.22
C LEU A 64 -9.65 -9.42 1.80
N GLU A 65 -10.10 -8.57 0.87
CA GLU A 65 -10.13 -8.83 -0.57
C GLU A 65 -9.45 -7.67 -1.32
N TRP A 66 -8.61 -8.00 -2.29
CA TRP A 66 -8.03 -7.02 -3.21
C TRP A 66 -8.94 -6.91 -4.44
N LEU A 67 -9.45 -5.71 -4.69
CA LEU A 67 -10.32 -5.37 -5.83
C LEU A 67 -9.53 -4.87 -7.04
#